data_AF-A0A1Q7KV93-F1
#
_entry.id   AF-A0A1Q7KV93-F1
#
_cell.length_a   1.000
_cell.length_b   1.000
_cell.length_c   1.000
_cell.angle_alpha   90.00
_cell.angle_beta   90.00
_cell.angle_gamma   90.00
#
_symmetry.space_group_name_H-M   'P 1'
#
loop_
_entity.id
_entity.type
_entity.pdbx_description
1 polymer ?
#
loop_
_entity_poly.entity_id
_entity_poly.type
_entity_poly.pdbx_seq_one_letter_code
_entity_poly.pdbx_strand_id
1 'polypeptide(L)'
;MFAVCSVFVFAADGVATVVEGTVRKVDRGAKTIAVEAADGGSHVFKLIERTTVHGADSTERAAKDSYRGLKEGNHVVVHYTVKGTEETAEEIDDVGKTVFRVTEGTLHKIDRDAKNMSVKTAKGTEETFQLTTAAARDSGRDIEKEAEKSTKVTVYYTEKGGQKIAHFFKKVI
;
A
#
# COMPACT_ATOMS: atom_id res chain seq x y z
N MET A 1 28.10 -33.78 16.23
CA MET A 1 28.41 -33.13 14.94
C MET A 1 27.08 -32.59 14.40
N PHE A 2 26.81 -31.29 14.58
CA PHE A 2 25.58 -30.67 14.10
C PHE A 2 25.72 -30.43 12.59
N ALA A 3 24.88 -31.09 11.81
CA ALA A 3 24.77 -30.86 10.38
C ALA A 3 23.95 -29.57 10.15
N VAL A 4 24.64 -28.50 9.78
CA VAL A 4 24.01 -27.28 9.25
C VAL A 4 23.67 -27.58 7.80
N CYS A 5 22.38 -27.82 7.52
CA CYS A 5 21.88 -27.89 6.15
C CYS A 5 21.59 -26.46 5.69
N SER A 6 22.59 -25.82 5.07
CA SER A 6 22.44 -24.51 4.45
C SER A 6 21.47 -24.61 3.28
N VAL A 7 20.28 -24.01 3.42
CA VAL A 7 19.35 -23.84 2.31
C VAL A 7 19.84 -22.65 1.49
N PHE A 8 20.42 -22.93 0.32
CA PHE A 8 20.62 -21.91 -0.71
C PHE A 8 19.24 -21.61 -1.32
N VAL A 9 18.65 -20.48 -0.91
CA VAL A 9 17.49 -19.91 -1.62
C VAL A 9 18.03 -19.26 -2.89
N PHE A 10 17.68 -19.83 -4.03
CA PHE A 10 17.83 -19.16 -5.32
C PHE A 10 16.89 -17.96 -5.33
N ALA A 11 17.47 -16.76 -5.47
CA ALA A 11 16.72 -15.53 -5.66
C ALA A 11 15.92 -15.64 -6.96
N ALA A 12 14.60 -15.79 -6.84
CA ALA A 12 13.70 -15.60 -7.97
C ALA A 12 13.80 -14.13 -8.40
N ASP A 13 13.83 -13.90 -9.73
CA ASP A 13 13.75 -12.57 -10.32
C ASP A 13 12.58 -11.80 -9.71
N GLY A 14 12.86 -10.55 -9.32
CA GLY A 14 12.07 -9.71 -8.42
C GLY A 14 10.56 -9.84 -8.57
N VAL A 15 9.95 -10.66 -7.70
CA VAL A 15 8.51 -10.69 -7.52
C VAL A 15 8.12 -9.42 -6.78
N ALA A 16 7.24 -8.61 -7.36
CA ALA A 16 6.64 -7.48 -6.68
C ALA A 16 5.90 -8.00 -5.44
N THR A 17 6.41 -7.68 -4.27
CA THR A 17 5.92 -8.15 -2.97
C THR A 17 5.26 -6.99 -2.24
N VAL A 18 4.31 -7.29 -1.35
CA VAL A 18 3.55 -6.31 -0.59
C VAL A 18 3.67 -6.60 0.89
N VAL A 19 4.00 -5.59 1.69
CA VAL A 19 3.97 -5.64 3.16
C VAL A 19 3.08 -4.53 3.68
N GLU A 20 2.09 -4.89 4.50
CA GLU A 20 1.29 -3.94 5.29
C GLU A 20 1.83 -3.92 6.73
N GLY A 21 2.05 -2.73 7.28
CA GLY A 21 2.57 -2.62 8.63
C GLY A 21 2.64 -1.21 9.18
N THR A 22 3.24 -1.07 10.36
CA THR A 22 3.49 0.22 11.00
C THR A 22 4.94 0.64 10.78
N VAL A 23 5.16 1.88 10.35
CA VAL A 23 6.51 2.47 10.26
C VAL A 23 7.10 2.59 11.66
N ARG A 24 8.18 1.87 11.93
CA ARG A 24 8.92 1.93 13.20
C ARG A 24 10.03 2.97 13.17
N LYS A 25 10.69 3.15 12.03
CA LYS A 25 11.80 4.09 11.89
C LYS A 25 11.89 4.62 10.45
N VAL A 26 12.16 5.91 10.30
CA VAL A 26 12.53 6.52 9.02
C VAL A 26 13.96 7.05 9.11
N ASP A 27 14.92 6.31 8.52
CA ASP A 27 16.32 6.72 8.47
C ASP A 27 16.61 7.46 7.16
N ARG A 28 16.59 8.80 7.22
CA ARG A 28 16.82 9.65 6.05
C ARG A 28 18.27 9.63 5.57
N GLY A 29 19.22 9.39 6.47
CA GLY A 29 20.65 9.34 6.15
C GLY A 29 21.00 8.04 5.42
N ALA A 30 20.49 6.91 5.91
CA ALA A 30 20.64 5.61 5.28
C ALA A 30 19.68 5.39 4.09
N LYS A 31 18.68 6.27 3.91
CA LYS A 31 17.58 6.11 2.94
C LYS A 31 16.86 4.78 3.12
N THR A 32 16.43 4.50 4.34
CA THR A 32 15.69 3.27 4.66
C THR A 32 14.48 3.53 5.54
N ILE A 33 13.44 2.71 5.39
CA ILE A 33 12.35 2.63 6.36
C ILE A 33 12.30 1.25 7.01
N ALA A 34 12.04 1.22 8.31
CA ALA A 34 11.71 0.00 9.02
C ALA A 34 10.20 -0.09 9.22
N VAL A 35 9.59 -1.20 8.82
CA VAL A 35 8.15 -1.47 8.95
C VAL A 35 7.97 -2.75 9.76
N GLU A 36 7.09 -2.71 10.75
CA GLU A 36 6.63 -3.90 11.46
C GLU A 36 5.32 -4.36 10.85
N ALA A 37 5.34 -5.55 10.25
CA ALA A 37 4.18 -6.19 9.65
C ALA A 37 3.23 -6.72 10.74
N ALA A 38 1.96 -6.88 10.37
CA ALA A 38 0.92 -7.32 11.32
C ALA A 38 1.15 -8.73 11.89
N ASP A 39 1.95 -9.56 11.23
CA ASP A 39 2.36 -10.89 11.68
C ASP A 39 3.56 -10.88 12.67
N GLY A 40 4.06 -9.69 13.01
CA GLY A 40 5.21 -9.48 13.88
C GLY A 40 6.56 -9.52 13.15
N GLY A 41 6.59 -9.73 11.84
CA GLY A 41 7.79 -9.60 11.02
C GLY A 41 8.27 -8.14 10.94
N SER A 42 9.59 -7.93 10.91
CA SER A 42 10.17 -6.61 10.67
C SER A 42 10.93 -6.58 9.36
N HIS A 43 10.60 -5.59 8.52
CA HIS A 43 11.21 -5.37 7.22
C HIS A 43 11.94 -4.05 7.20
N VAL A 44 13.10 -4.02 6.52
CA VAL A 44 13.85 -2.79 6.27
C VAL A 44 13.94 -2.58 4.78
N PHE A 45 13.21 -1.59 4.29
CA PHE A 45 13.16 -1.27 2.87
C PHE A 45 14.10 -0.13 2.53
N LYS A 46 14.86 -0.29 1.45
CA LYS A 46 15.66 0.77 0.85
C LYS A 46 14.76 1.71 0.05
N LEU A 47 14.98 3.00 0.24
CA LEU A 47 14.35 4.08 -0.52
C LEU A 47 15.31 4.55 -1.61
N ILE A 48 14.79 4.70 -2.81
CA ILE A 48 15.52 5.18 -3.98
C ILE A 48 14.81 6.40 -4.56
N GLU A 49 15.45 7.10 -5.49
CA GLU A 49 14.91 8.35 -6.04
C GLU A 49 13.56 8.17 -6.74
N ARG A 50 13.32 6.99 -7.32
CA ARG A 50 12.05 6.64 -7.95
C ARG A 50 10.99 6.07 -7.00
N THR A 51 11.31 5.87 -5.72
CA THR A 51 10.31 5.41 -4.75
C THR A 51 9.20 6.47 -4.66
N THR A 52 7.98 6.07 -4.96
CA THR A 52 6.80 6.93 -4.86
C THR A 52 6.15 6.78 -3.49
N VAL A 53 5.68 7.90 -2.92
CA VAL A 53 4.88 7.87 -1.69
C VAL A 53 3.51 8.48 -1.94
N HIS A 54 2.48 7.65 -1.83
CA HIS A 54 1.07 8.06 -1.86
C HIS A 54 0.54 8.14 -0.42
N GLY A 55 -0.55 8.87 -0.17
CA GLY A 55 -1.09 8.95 1.20
C GLY A 55 -1.73 10.25 1.67
N ALA A 56 -2.22 10.21 2.91
CA ALA A 56 -3.20 11.14 3.50
C ALA A 56 -2.69 12.58 3.77
N ASP A 57 -1.39 12.79 3.96
CA ASP A 57 -0.80 14.12 4.16
C ASP A 57 -0.12 14.61 2.87
N SER A 58 -0.95 15.04 1.90
CA SER A 58 -0.48 15.56 0.61
C SER A 58 0.23 16.91 0.69
N THR A 59 0.23 17.57 1.85
CA THR A 59 0.73 18.94 2.07
C THR A 59 2.25 19.03 2.21
N GLU A 60 2.94 17.92 2.50
CA GLU A 60 4.40 17.87 2.63
C GLU A 60 5.14 17.42 1.34
N ARG A 61 4.41 17.24 0.22
CA ARG A 61 4.95 16.79 -1.08
C ARG A 61 5.89 17.78 -1.79
N ALA A 62 6.09 18.98 -1.25
CA ALA A 62 6.77 20.09 -1.93
C ALA A 62 8.31 20.10 -1.80
N ALA A 63 8.94 19.07 -1.24
CA ALA A 63 10.38 19.05 -0.98
C ALA A 63 11.12 18.00 -1.82
N LYS A 64 12.40 18.27 -2.12
CA LYS A 64 13.29 17.53 -3.05
C LYS A 64 13.50 16.03 -2.75
N ASP A 65 12.94 15.50 -1.66
CA ASP A 65 13.02 14.08 -1.29
C ASP A 65 11.61 13.48 -1.34
N SER A 66 11.39 12.51 -2.23
CA SER A 66 10.07 11.90 -2.55
C SER A 66 9.38 11.22 -1.36
N TYR A 67 10.09 11.01 -0.24
CA TYR A 67 9.64 10.27 0.93
C TYR A 67 9.56 11.12 2.22
N ARG A 68 9.59 12.46 2.13
CA ARG A 68 9.49 13.35 3.31
C ARG A 68 8.20 13.20 4.11
N GLY A 69 7.10 12.82 3.45
CA GLY A 69 5.79 12.64 4.08
C GLY A 69 5.68 11.42 4.99
N LEU A 70 6.65 10.48 4.96
CA LEU A 70 6.62 9.29 5.81
C LEU A 70 6.88 9.65 7.28
N LYS A 71 5.97 9.25 8.15
CA LYS A 71 6.04 9.51 9.59
C LYS A 71 6.08 8.19 10.35
N GLU A 72 6.95 8.14 11.36
CA GLU A 72 6.98 7.02 12.31
C GLU A 72 5.63 6.89 13.03
N GLY A 73 5.19 5.66 13.23
CA GLY A 73 3.87 5.31 13.77
C GLY A 73 2.73 5.35 12.76
N ASN A 74 2.95 5.79 11.52
CA ASN A 74 1.95 5.63 10.47
C ASN A 74 1.87 4.18 10.00
N HIS A 75 0.67 3.74 9.66
CA HIS A 75 0.47 2.54 8.87
C HIS A 75 0.83 2.82 7.41
N VAL A 76 1.48 1.84 6.79
CA VAL A 76 1.89 1.88 5.39
C VAL A 76 1.60 0.56 4.70
N VAL A 77 1.39 0.62 3.40
CA VAL A 77 1.49 -0.52 2.49
C VAL A 77 2.73 -0.29 1.62
N VAL A 78 3.71 -1.18 1.70
CA VAL A 78 4.96 -1.09 0.94
C VAL A 78 4.94 -2.12 -0.17
N HIS A 79 5.04 -1.63 -1.41
CA HIS A 79 5.34 -2.42 -2.58
C HIS A 79 6.84 -2.43 -2.80
N TYR A 80 7.43 -3.61 -2.90
CA TYR A 80 8.87 -3.74 -2.99
C TYR A 80 9.32 -4.85 -3.93
N THR A 81 10.56 -4.73 -4.39
CA THR A 81 11.27 -5.79 -5.10
C THR A 81 12.39 -6.34 -4.23
N VAL A 82 12.71 -7.61 -4.44
CA VAL A 82 13.84 -8.27 -3.76
C VAL A 82 14.94 -8.54 -4.77
N LYS A 83 16.16 -8.08 -4.48
CA LYS A 83 17.36 -8.44 -5.23
C LYS A 83 18.43 -8.95 -4.27
N GLY A 84 18.69 -10.25 -4.31
CA GLY A 84 19.54 -10.89 -3.30
C GLY A 84 18.89 -10.79 -1.92
N THR A 85 19.54 -10.09 -0.99
CA THR A 85 19.02 -9.82 0.36
C THR A 85 18.47 -8.39 0.53
N GLU A 86 18.46 -7.59 -0.53
CA GLU A 86 18.00 -6.20 -0.49
C GLU A 86 16.52 -6.09 -0.89
N GLU A 87 15.68 -5.61 0.03
CA GLU A 87 14.29 -5.23 -0.23
C GLU A 87 14.24 -3.74 -0.60
N THR A 88 13.82 -3.41 -1.83
CA THR A 88 13.76 -2.03 -2.32
C THR A 88 12.31 -1.59 -2.49
N ALA A 89 11.89 -0.54 -1.78
CA ALA A 89 10.55 0.02 -1.92
C ALA A 89 10.40 0.72 -3.27
N GLU A 90 9.45 0.23 -4.07
CA GLU A 90 9.06 0.85 -5.33
C GLU A 90 7.97 1.90 -5.08
N GLU A 91 6.99 1.56 -4.23
CA GLU A 91 5.85 2.42 -3.89
C GLU A 91 5.47 2.21 -2.43
N ILE A 92 5.14 3.31 -1.74
CA ILE A 92 4.69 3.29 -0.35
C ILE A 92 3.40 4.08 -0.24
N ASP A 93 2.35 3.42 0.22
CA ASP A 93 1.07 4.04 0.53
C ASP A 93 1.02 4.36 2.02
N ASP A 94 1.26 5.62 2.38
CA ASP A 94 1.09 6.12 3.74
C ASP A 94 -0.39 6.35 4.04
N VAL A 95 -0.94 5.43 4.82
CA VAL A 95 -2.33 5.46 5.21
C VAL A 95 -2.53 6.20 6.55
N GLY A 96 -1.46 6.61 7.24
CA GLY A 96 -1.51 7.42 8.45
C GLY A 96 -1.68 6.60 9.74
N LYS A 97 -1.89 7.28 10.87
CA LYS A 97 -1.91 6.63 12.21
C LYS A 97 -3.13 5.76 12.51
N THR A 98 -4.12 5.75 11.61
CA THR A 98 -5.34 4.96 11.81
C THR A 98 -5.10 3.56 11.25
N VAL A 99 -5.50 2.52 11.99
CA VAL A 99 -5.53 1.16 11.45
C VAL A 99 -6.71 1.08 10.48
N PHE A 100 -6.45 0.69 9.24
CA PHE A 100 -7.49 0.55 8.22
C PHE A 100 -8.16 -0.81 8.33
N ARG A 101 -9.45 -0.84 7.99
CA ARG A 101 -10.11 -2.07 7.57
C ARG A 101 -9.72 -2.33 6.12
N VAL A 102 -9.55 -3.60 5.78
CA VAL A 102 -9.21 -4.03 4.43
C VAL A 102 -10.33 -4.91 3.89
N THR A 103 -10.77 -4.62 2.67
CA THR A 103 -11.72 -5.47 1.93
C THR A 103 -11.13 -5.75 0.55
N GLU A 104 -11.25 -7.00 0.12
CA GLU A 104 -11.01 -7.39 -1.27
C GLU A 104 -12.31 -7.65 -2.01
N GLY A 105 -12.33 -7.33 -3.29
CA GLY A 105 -13.42 -7.72 -4.18
C GLY A 105 -13.20 -7.23 -5.60
N THR A 106 -14.21 -7.44 -6.43
CA THR A 106 -14.22 -6.97 -7.82
C THR A 106 -14.79 -5.56 -7.87
N LEU A 107 -14.04 -4.62 -8.41
CA LEU A 107 -14.51 -3.27 -8.66
C LEU A 107 -15.75 -3.34 -9.57
N HIS A 108 -16.85 -2.76 -9.09
CA HIS A 108 -18.12 -2.75 -9.81
C HIS A 108 -18.36 -1.39 -10.46
N LYS A 109 -18.07 -0.31 -9.72
CA LYS A 109 -18.14 1.06 -10.23
C LYS A 109 -17.13 1.95 -9.49
N ILE A 110 -16.56 2.91 -10.20
CA ILE A 110 -15.87 4.04 -9.60
C ILE A 110 -16.37 5.34 -10.22
N ASP A 111 -16.65 6.31 -9.38
CA ASP A 111 -17.02 7.67 -9.73
C ASP A 111 -16.05 8.60 -8.99
N ARG A 112 -14.98 9.00 -9.67
CA ARG A 112 -13.91 9.82 -9.07
C ARG A 112 -14.38 11.26 -8.80
N ASP A 113 -15.38 11.75 -9.54
CA ASP A 113 -15.92 13.10 -9.37
C ASP A 113 -16.87 13.17 -8.17
N ALA A 114 -17.81 12.22 -8.07
CA ALA A 114 -18.67 12.04 -6.90
C ALA A 114 -17.93 11.39 -5.71
N LYS A 115 -16.65 11.03 -5.93
CA LYS A 115 -15.76 10.38 -4.98
C LYS A 115 -16.30 9.07 -4.43
N ASN A 116 -17.07 8.29 -5.19
CA ASN A 116 -17.59 7.02 -4.70
C ASN A 116 -16.99 5.85 -5.46
N MET A 117 -16.88 4.71 -4.81
CA MET A 117 -16.64 3.43 -5.48
C MET A 117 -17.53 2.35 -4.88
N SER A 118 -17.87 1.33 -5.68
CA SER A 118 -18.49 0.11 -5.19
C SER A 118 -17.68 -1.12 -5.61
N VAL A 119 -17.54 -2.05 -4.67
CA VAL A 119 -16.78 -3.29 -4.82
C VAL A 119 -17.68 -4.45 -4.44
N LYS A 120 -17.77 -5.44 -5.33
CA LYS A 120 -18.45 -6.70 -5.08
C LYS A 120 -17.48 -7.68 -4.41
N THR A 121 -17.71 -7.96 -3.14
CA THR A 121 -16.91 -8.92 -2.36
C THR A 121 -17.10 -10.35 -2.87
N ALA A 122 -16.20 -11.26 -2.47
CA ALA A 122 -16.32 -12.69 -2.81
C ALA A 122 -17.63 -13.34 -2.33
N LYS A 123 -18.28 -12.78 -1.30
CA LYS A 123 -19.59 -13.22 -0.80
C LYS A 123 -20.77 -12.75 -1.67
N GLY A 124 -20.50 -12.00 -2.74
CA GLY A 124 -21.51 -11.44 -3.63
C GLY A 124 -22.14 -10.13 -3.13
N THR A 125 -21.83 -9.70 -1.91
CA THR A 125 -22.25 -8.42 -1.35
C THR A 125 -21.54 -7.27 -2.04
N GLU A 126 -22.30 -6.26 -2.46
CA GLU A 126 -21.75 -5.00 -2.94
C GLU A 126 -21.54 -4.04 -1.77
N GLU A 127 -20.30 -3.57 -1.61
CA GLU A 127 -19.92 -2.58 -0.61
C GLU A 127 -19.60 -1.26 -1.30
N THR A 128 -20.13 -0.16 -0.77
CA THR A 128 -19.88 1.19 -1.27
C THR A 128 -18.94 1.93 -0.32
N PHE A 129 -17.97 2.63 -0.90
CA PHE A 129 -16.97 3.41 -0.19
C PHE A 129 -16.99 4.84 -0.69
N GLN A 130 -16.96 5.80 0.24
CA GLN A 130 -16.59 7.16 -0.09
C GLN A 130 -15.07 7.28 -0.18
N LEU A 131 -14.58 7.82 -1.27
CA LEU A 131 -13.18 8.07 -1.55
C LEU A 131 -12.75 9.38 -0.89
N THR A 132 -11.58 9.38 -0.28
CA THR A 132 -10.90 10.65 0.00
C THR A 132 -10.54 11.35 -1.31
N THR A 133 -10.26 12.66 -1.24
CA THR A 133 -9.75 13.40 -2.41
C THR A 133 -8.45 12.78 -2.95
N ALA A 134 -7.60 12.23 -2.09
CA ALA A 134 -6.38 11.53 -2.50
C ALA A 134 -6.72 10.21 -3.21
N ALA A 135 -7.57 9.36 -2.62
CA ALA A 135 -7.98 8.09 -3.24
C ALA A 135 -8.65 8.30 -4.60
N ALA A 136 -9.49 9.34 -4.73
CA ALA A 136 -10.15 9.66 -6.00
C ALA A 136 -9.16 10.12 -7.10
N ARG A 137 -8.01 10.72 -6.72
CA ARG A 137 -7.02 11.26 -7.67
C ARG A 137 -5.91 10.28 -8.00
N ASP A 138 -5.41 9.57 -6.99
CA ASP A 138 -4.13 8.89 -7.04
C ASP A 138 -4.26 7.37 -7.03
N SER A 139 -5.30 6.81 -6.40
CA SER A 139 -5.50 5.37 -6.27
C SER A 139 -6.10 4.74 -7.53
N GLY A 140 -5.65 3.53 -7.85
CA GLY A 140 -6.13 2.79 -9.01
C GLY A 140 -5.79 3.42 -10.36
N ARG A 141 -4.69 4.18 -10.47
CA ARG A 141 -4.20 4.74 -11.75
C ARG A 141 -3.74 3.66 -12.74
N ASP A 142 -3.38 2.51 -12.22
CA ASP A 142 -3.08 1.26 -12.92
C ASP A 142 -4.35 0.50 -13.38
N ILE A 143 -5.54 0.95 -12.96
CA ILE A 143 -6.81 0.41 -13.41
C ILE A 143 -7.27 1.22 -14.63
N GLU A 144 -7.06 0.65 -15.82
CA GLU A 144 -7.53 1.22 -17.08
C GLU A 144 -9.05 1.43 -17.03
N LYS A 145 -9.54 2.56 -17.58
CA LYS A 145 -10.97 2.92 -17.57
C LYS A 145 -11.88 1.83 -18.13
N GLU A 146 -11.39 1.05 -19.09
CA GLU A 146 -12.12 -0.05 -19.73
C GLU A 146 -12.14 -1.34 -18.88
N ALA A 147 -11.20 -1.48 -17.93
CA ALA A 147 -11.06 -2.63 -17.03
C ALA A 147 -11.75 -2.43 -15.65
N GLU A 148 -12.34 -1.25 -15.41
CA GLU A 148 -12.91 -0.88 -14.10
C GLU A 148 -14.00 -1.83 -13.59
N LYS A 149 -14.75 -2.52 -14.46
CA LYS A 149 -15.92 -3.34 -14.06
C LYS A 149 -15.61 -4.81 -13.76
N SER A 150 -14.34 -5.21 -13.78
CA SER A 150 -13.93 -6.60 -13.53
C SER A 150 -12.59 -6.72 -12.81
N THR A 151 -11.95 -5.60 -12.49
CA THR A 151 -10.66 -5.60 -11.80
C THR A 151 -10.83 -6.00 -10.34
N LYS A 152 -10.06 -6.99 -9.88
CA LYS A 152 -9.96 -7.29 -8.46
C LYS A 152 -9.15 -6.19 -7.78
N VAL A 153 -9.65 -5.69 -6.66
CA VAL A 153 -9.03 -4.61 -5.90
C VAL A 153 -8.97 -4.96 -4.41
N THR A 154 -7.93 -4.44 -3.75
CA THR A 154 -7.86 -4.34 -2.29
C THR A 154 -8.17 -2.89 -1.92
N VAL A 155 -9.10 -2.68 -0.99
CA VAL A 155 -9.54 -1.37 -0.52
C VAL A 155 -9.19 -1.21 0.95
N TYR A 156 -8.45 -0.14 1.27
CA TYR A 156 -8.07 0.26 2.63
C TYR A 156 -8.97 1.40 3.07
N TYR A 157 -9.79 1.15 4.09
CA TYR A 157 -10.86 2.07 4.48
C TYR A 157 -11.00 2.20 6.00
N THR A 158 -11.52 3.34 6.44
CA THR A 158 -12.00 3.54 7.81
C THR A 158 -13.52 3.54 7.83
N GLU A 159 -14.12 3.25 8.98
CA GLU A 159 -15.56 3.38 9.15
C GLU A 159 -15.88 4.46 10.18
N LYS A 160 -16.69 5.45 9.80
CA LYS A 160 -17.10 6.55 10.68
C LYS A 160 -18.60 6.78 10.51
N GLY A 161 -19.36 6.64 11.60
CA GLY A 161 -20.81 6.84 11.57
C GLY A 161 -21.55 5.90 10.61
N GLY A 162 -21.06 4.65 10.46
CA GLY A 162 -21.61 3.66 9.53
C GLY A 162 -21.21 3.86 8.06
N GLN A 163 -20.43 4.91 7.75
CA GLN A 163 -19.91 5.17 6.42
C GLN A 163 -18.50 4.62 6.26
N LYS A 164 -18.29 3.82 5.20
CA LYS A 164 -16.96 3.35 4.80
C LYS A 164 -16.28 4.43 3.96
N ILE A 165 -15.12 4.88 4.41
CA ILE A 165 -14.30 5.90 3.75
C ILE A 165 -13.04 5.20 3.27
N ALA A 166 -12.90 4.97 1.97
CA ALA A 166 -11.68 4.45 1.34
C ALA A 166 -10.64 5.56 1.22
N HIS A 167 -9.47 5.29 1.80
CA HIS A 167 -8.32 6.20 1.75
C HIS A 167 -7.30 5.77 0.70
N PHE A 168 -7.31 4.49 0.34
CA PHE A 168 -6.47 3.94 -0.71
C PHE A 168 -7.11 2.67 -1.29
N PHE A 169 -6.89 2.40 -2.58
CA PHE A 169 -7.22 1.14 -3.20
C PHE A 169 -6.27 0.87 -4.39
N LYS A 170 -6.06 -0.40 -4.70
CA LYS A 170 -5.19 -0.83 -5.80
C LYS A 170 -5.71 -2.10 -6.46
N LYS A 171 -5.25 -2.35 -7.68
CA LYS A 171 -5.45 -3.65 -8.34
C LYS A 171 -4.73 -4.75 -7.56
N VAL A 172 -5.39 -5.89 -7.42
CA VAL A 172 -4.75 -7.14 -7.01
C VAL A 172 -3.98 -7.67 -8.23
N ILE A 173 -2.66 -7.85 -8.07
CA ILE A 173 -1.77 -8.40 -9.11
C ILE A 173 -1.96 -9.92 -9.19
#